data_AF-A0A098ZKV3-F1
#
_entry.id   AF-A0A098ZKV3-F1
#
_cell.length_a   1.000
_cell.length_b   1.000
_cell.length_c   1.000
_cell.angle_alpha   90.00
_cell.angle_beta   90.00
_cell.angle_gamma   90.00
#
_symmetry.space_group_name_H-M   'P 1'
#
loop_
_entity.id
_entity.type
_entity.pdbx_description
1 polymer ?
#
loop_
_entity_poly.entity_id
_entity_poly.type
_entity_poly.pdbx_seq_one_letter_code
_entity_poly.pdbx_strand_id
1 'polypeptide(L)' 'MTKITINILKRAEGDMEAIYHYIADELQSPETAMNNFEAIVEELLSLDIKVR' A
#
# COMPACT_ATOMS: atom_id res chain seq x y z
N MET A 1 8.46 16.22 17.95
CA MET A 1 7.41 15.67 17.06
C MET A 1 7.13 14.27 17.55
N THR A 2 5.88 13.95 17.86
CA THR A 2 5.49 12.60 18.29
C THR A 2 5.29 11.77 17.03
N LYS A 3 6.16 10.80 16.79
CA LYS A 3 6.03 9.88 15.66
C LYS A 3 4.86 8.94 15.95
N ILE A 4 3.89 8.88 15.06
CA ILE A 4 2.76 7.95 15.15
C ILE A 4 3.06 6.76 14.26
N THR A 5 2.98 5.57 14.82
CA THR A 5 3.08 4.34 14.03
C THR A 5 1.71 4.05 13.42
N ILE A 6 1.63 4.07 12.09
CA ILE A 6 0.44 3.63 11.36
C ILE A 6 0.52 2.12 11.19
N ASN A 7 -0.51 1.42 11.65
CA ASN A 7 -0.66 -0.01 11.43
C ASN A 7 -1.60 -0.24 10.24
N ILE A 8 -1.17 -1.05 9.28
CA ILE A 8 -2.04 -1.49 8.19
C ILE A 8 -3.02 -2.51 8.76
N LEU A 9 -4.31 -2.26 8.55
CA LEU A 9 -5.36 -3.19 8.98
C LEU A 9 -5.42 -4.37 8.01
N LYS A 10 -5.76 -5.56 8.52
CA LYS A 10 -5.91 -6.76 7.68
C LYS A 10 -6.88 -6.62 6.50
N ARG A 11 -7.91 -5.77 6.63
CA ARG A 11 -8.79 -5.45 5.50
C ARG A 11 -8.07 -4.65 4.42
N ALA A 12 -7.25 -3.67 4.82
CA ALA A 12 -6.45 -2.89 3.87
C ALA A 12 -5.38 -3.74 3.18
N GLU A 13 -4.81 -4.74 3.86
CA GLU A 13 -3.93 -5.73 3.21
C GLU A 13 -4.67 -6.49 2.10
N GLY A 14 -5.91 -6.93 2.36
CA GLY A 14 -6.74 -7.59 1.36
C GLY A 14 -7.11 -6.68 0.17
N ASP A 15 -7.37 -5.40 0.44
CA ASP A 15 -7.60 -4.41 -0.63
C ASP A 15 -6.35 -4.24 -1.51
N MET A 16 -5.15 -4.22 -0.91
CA MET A 16 -3.88 -4.15 -1.66
C MET A 16 -3.62 -5.41 -2.49
N GLU A 17 -3.92 -6.60 -1.94
CA GLU A 17 -3.80 -7.88 -2.65
C GLU A 17 -4.76 -7.95 -3.85
N ALA A 18 -6.00 -7.48 -3.69
CA ALA A 18 -6.98 -7.44 -4.78
C ALA A 18 -6.53 -6.51 -5.93
N ILE A 19 -5.99 -5.33 -5.60
CA ILE A 19 -5.42 -4.41 -6.61
C ILE A 19 -4.22 -5.05 -7.31
N TYR A 20 -3.34 -5.71 -6.55
CA TYR A 20 -2.18 -6.40 -7.12
C TYR A 20 -2.62 -7.46 -8.14
N HIS A 21 -3.53 -8.36 -7.76
CA HIS A 21 -4.01 -9.42 -8.65
C HIS A 21 -4.74 -8.88 -9.88
N TYR A 22 -5.53 -7.83 -9.75
CA TYR A 22 -6.16 -7.19 -10.90
C TYR A 22 -5.10 -6.71 -11.92
N ILE A 23 -4.06 -6.04 -11.46
CA ILE A 23 -3.00 -5.51 -12.36
C ILE A 23 -2.12 -6.63 -12.91
N ALA A 24 -1.72 -7.58 -12.07
CA ALA A 24 -0.81 -8.67 -12.44
C ALA A 24 -1.49 -9.67 -13.36
N ASP A 25 -2.70 -10.11 -13.02
CA ASP A 25 -3.37 -11.25 -13.66
C ASP A 25 -4.40 -10.79 -14.70
N GLU A 26 -5.23 -9.79 -14.42
CA GLU A 26 -6.23 -9.36 -15.41
C GLU A 26 -5.62 -8.44 -16.48
N LEU A 27 -4.75 -7.51 -16.08
CA LEU A 27 -4.06 -6.62 -17.00
C LEU A 27 -2.72 -7.18 -17.53
N GLN A 28 -2.31 -8.37 -17.05
CA GLN A 28 -1.06 -9.04 -17.46
C GLN A 28 0.18 -8.15 -17.27
N SER A 29 0.21 -7.34 -16.20
CA SER A 29 1.28 -6.36 -15.93
C SER A 29 1.90 -6.57 -14.54
N PRO A 30 2.56 -7.71 -14.28
CA PRO A 30 3.07 -8.06 -12.95
C PRO A 30 4.14 -7.08 -12.42
N GLU A 31 4.98 -6.51 -13.29
CA GLU A 31 5.95 -5.49 -12.91
C GLU A 31 5.25 -4.20 -12.44
N THR A 32 4.20 -3.77 -13.14
CA THR A 32 3.39 -2.61 -12.74
C THR A 32 2.68 -2.87 -11.42
N ALA A 33 2.18 -4.08 -11.19
CA ALA A 33 1.55 -4.46 -9.93
C ALA A 33 2.53 -4.33 -8.75
N MET A 34 3.78 -4.81 -8.93
CA MET A 34 4.82 -4.69 -7.92
C MET A 34 5.19 -3.22 -7.65
N ASN A 35 5.42 -2.42 -8.70
CA ASN A 35 5.76 -1.01 -8.57
C ASN A 35 4.65 -0.23 -7.82
N ASN A 36 3.37 -0.54 -8.10
CA ASN A 36 2.25 0.07 -7.38
C ASN A 36 2.20 -0.38 -5.92
N PHE A 37 2.44 -1.66 -5.64
CA PHE A 37 2.47 -2.18 -4.28
C PHE A 37 3.57 -1.51 -3.44
N GLU A 38 4.79 -1.42 -3.98
CA GLU A 38 5.92 -0.76 -3.32
C GLU A 38 5.62 0.73 -3.06
N ALA A 39 5.08 1.45 -4.05
CA ALA A 39 4.72 2.86 -3.89
C ALA A 39 3.68 3.08 -2.77
N ILE A 40 2.66 2.22 -2.66
CA ILE A 40 1.67 2.31 -1.58
C ILE A 40 2.32 2.11 -0.22
N VAL A 41 3.22 1.13 -0.09
CA VAL A 41 3.92 0.85 1.17
C VAL A 41 4.83 2.02 1.56
N GLU A 42 5.59 2.57 0.62
CA GLU A 42 6.47 3.72 0.86
C GLU A 42 5.68 4.95 1.33
N GLU A 43 4.58 5.26 0.64
CA GLU A 43 3.71 6.39 1.01
C GLU A 43 3.14 6.20 2.42
N LEU A 44 2.63 5.00 2.75
CA LEU A 44 2.09 4.70 4.08
C LEU A 44 3.15 4.82 5.19
N LEU A 45 4.39 4.40 4.93
CA LEU A 45 5.50 4.51 5.87
C LEU A 45 6.00 5.96 6.03
N SER A 46 5.79 6.80 5.02
CA SER A 46 6.19 8.21 5.01
C SER A 46 5.19 9.14 5.72
N LEU A 47 3.98 8.66 6.03
CA LEU A 47 2.93 9.45 6.67
C LEU A 47 3.32 9.90 8.08
N ASP A 48 3.79 11.14 8.20
CA ASP A 48 3.96 11.84 9.48
C ASP A 48 2.64 12.53 9.86
N ILE A 49 1.76 11.80 10.56
CA ILE A 49 0.47 12.33 10.99
C ILE A 49 0.70 13.28 12.18
N LYS A 50 0.54 14.58 11.94
CA LYS A 50 0.45 15.60 12.99
C LYS A 50 -0.91 15.51 13.68
N VAL A 51 -0.96 14.92 14.87
CA VAL A 51 -2.12 15.04 15.76
C VAL A 51 -2.00 16.37 16.50
N ARG A 52 -2.98 17.26 16.31
CA ARG A 52 -3.15 18.51 17.06
C ARG A 52 -3.95 18.26 18.33
#